data_AF-A0A7H0MK15-F1
#
_entry.id   AF-A0A7H0MK15-F1
#
_cell.length_a   1.000
_cell.length_b   1.000
_cell.length_c   1.000
_cell.angle_alpha   90.00
_cell.angle_beta   90.00
_cell.angle_gamma   90.00
#
_symmetry.space_group_name_H-M   'P 1'
#
loop_
_entity.id
_entity.type
_entity.pdbx_description
1 polymer ?
#
loop_
_entity_poly.entity_id
_entity_poly.type
_entity_poly.pdbx_seq_one_letter_code
_entity_poly.pdbx_strand_id
1 'polypeptide(L)'
;MLHAAFPGYQKVKGVGPQDAIGVRKKRKMDRFKEGGAYHKDYAIDPNTGRVRGHAPSDDHGTYPHINIKRTDGVKVVINITGGL
;
A
#
# COMPACT_ATOMS: atom_id res chain seq x y z
N MET A 1 -13.72 -5.15 -8.01
CA MET A 1 -13.60 -5.54 -6.58
C MET A 1 -12.48 -4.84 -5.80
N LEU A 2 -12.33 -3.53 -5.94
CA LEU A 2 -11.89 -2.61 -4.86
C LEU A 2 -12.41 -1.24 -5.26
N HIS A 3 -12.20 -0.87 -6.52
CA HIS A 3 -12.87 0.24 -7.18
C HIS A 3 -14.42 0.21 -7.07
N ALA A 4 -15.03 -0.98 -7.06
CA ALA A 4 -16.48 -1.13 -6.86
C ALA A 4 -16.90 -0.91 -5.40
N ALA A 5 -16.05 -1.29 -4.43
CA ALA A 5 -16.30 -1.08 -3.01
C ALA A 5 -15.94 0.34 -2.56
N PHE A 6 -15.04 0.99 -3.29
CA PHE A 6 -14.53 2.34 -3.07
C PHE A 6 -14.64 3.15 -4.37
N PRO A 7 -15.88 3.47 -4.82
CA PRO A 7 -16.09 4.29 -5.99
C PRO A 7 -15.47 5.68 -5.77
N GLY A 8 -14.80 6.21 -6.80
CA GLY A 8 -14.10 7.50 -6.71
C GLY A 8 -12.73 7.44 -6.02
N TYR A 9 -12.35 6.34 -5.37
CA TYR A 9 -11.03 6.26 -4.76
C TYR A 9 -9.94 6.04 -5.81
N GLN A 10 -8.85 6.79 -5.68
CA GLN A 10 -7.71 6.66 -6.59
C GLN A 10 -6.88 5.43 -6.24
N LYS A 11 -6.67 4.57 -7.24
CA LYS A 11 -5.63 3.54 -7.16
C LYS A 11 -4.25 4.18 -7.32
N VAL A 12 -3.47 4.19 -6.24
CA VAL A 12 -2.08 4.61 -6.28
C VAL A 12 -1.23 3.37 -6.53
N LYS A 13 -0.78 3.15 -7.77
CA LYS A 13 0.14 2.04 -8.09
C LYS A 13 1.48 2.23 -7.37
N GLY A 14 1.97 1.20 -6.70
CA GLY A 14 3.37 1.10 -6.24
C GLY A 14 3.77 2.26 -5.34
N VAL A 15 3.19 2.33 -4.15
CA VAL A 15 3.77 3.07 -3.02
C VAL A 15 4.99 2.32 -2.45
N GLY A 16 5.29 1.13 -2.97
CA GLY A 16 6.58 0.49 -2.79
C GLY A 16 7.74 1.30 -3.40
N PRO A 17 8.97 1.15 -2.86
CA PRO A 17 10.15 1.90 -3.27
C PRO A 17 10.60 1.71 -4.74
N GLN A 18 9.94 0.83 -5.52
CA GLN A 18 10.40 0.43 -6.86
C GLN A 18 10.08 1.44 -8.00
N ASP A 19 8.99 2.20 -7.98
CA ASP A 19 8.46 2.80 -9.23
C ASP A 19 8.44 4.34 -9.28
N ALA A 20 8.68 5.01 -8.17
CA ALA A 20 8.64 6.47 -8.12
C ALA A 20 9.82 7.01 -7.32
N ILE A 21 10.60 7.87 -7.96
CA ILE A 21 11.66 8.66 -7.34
C ILE A 21 11.32 10.16 -7.43
N GLY A 22 11.89 10.96 -6.53
CA GLY A 22 11.72 12.42 -6.54
C GLY A 22 10.27 12.90 -6.39
N VAL A 23 9.94 13.99 -7.09
CA VAL A 23 8.64 14.71 -6.98
C VAL A 23 7.43 13.80 -7.24
N ARG A 24 7.57 12.82 -8.15
CA ARG A 24 6.49 11.88 -8.46
C ARG A 24 6.16 10.95 -7.29
N LYS A 25 7.17 10.53 -6.51
CA LYS A 25 6.97 9.76 -5.28
C LYS A 25 6.28 10.62 -4.24
N LYS A 26 6.79 11.83 -4.02
CA LYS A 26 6.24 12.78 -3.05
C LYS A 26 4.76 13.04 -3.32
N ARG A 27 4.39 13.40 -4.56
CA ARG A 27 3.00 13.66 -4.93
C ARG A 27 2.08 12.44 -4.74
N LYS A 28 2.58 11.22 -4.97
CA LYS A 28 1.83 10.00 -4.66
C LYS A 28 1.63 9.81 -3.16
N MET A 29 2.67 10.04 -2.35
CA MET A 29 2.57 9.93 -0.89
C MET A 29 1.62 10.97 -0.33
N ASP A 30 1.71 12.22 -0.79
CA ASP A 30 0.85 13.33 -0.36
C ASP A 30 -0.62 13.00 -0.66
N ARG A 31 -0.92 12.54 -1.89
CA ARG A 31 -2.27 12.07 -2.24
C ARG A 31 -2.76 10.91 -1.39
N PHE A 32 -1.87 9.95 -1.07
CA PHE A 32 -2.28 8.85 -0.20
C PHE A 32 -2.61 9.35 1.21
N LYS A 33 -1.89 10.35 1.72
CA LYS A 33 -2.17 10.97 3.02
C LYS A 33 -3.49 11.76 3.05
N GLU A 34 -3.86 12.41 1.95
CA GLU A 34 -5.13 13.13 1.79
C GLU A 34 -6.37 12.20 1.92
N GLY A 35 -6.21 10.90 1.67
CA GLY A 35 -7.30 9.92 1.73
C GLY A 35 -8.07 9.80 0.41
N GLY A 36 -9.05 8.89 0.39
CA GLY A 36 -9.72 8.53 -0.87
C GLY A 36 -8.81 7.75 -1.81
N ALA A 37 -7.84 6.99 -1.26
CA ALA A 37 -6.80 6.34 -2.03
C ALA A 37 -6.50 4.94 -1.50
N TYR A 38 -6.04 4.06 -2.40
CA TYR A 38 -5.54 2.74 -2.00
C TYR A 38 -4.32 2.33 -2.82
N HIS A 39 -3.42 1.54 -2.22
CA HIS A 39 -2.29 0.91 -2.89
C HIS A 39 -2.12 -0.55 -2.48
N LYS A 40 -1.32 -1.27 -3.25
CA LYS A 40 -1.06 -2.71 -3.07
C LYS A 40 0.44 -2.90 -2.87
N ASP A 41 0.82 -3.56 -1.79
CA ASP A 41 2.20 -3.86 -1.46
C ASP A 41 2.37 -5.38 -1.45
N TYR A 42 2.66 -5.91 -2.63
CA TYR A 42 2.75 -7.36 -2.86
C TYR A 42 4.18 -7.84 -3.12
N ALA A 43 5.11 -6.91 -3.36
CA ALA A 43 6.48 -7.28 -3.67
C ALA A 43 7.15 -7.85 -2.42
N ILE A 44 7.57 -9.11 -2.49
CA ILE A 44 8.35 -9.76 -1.44
C ILE A 44 9.85 -9.56 -1.73
N ASP A 45 10.60 -9.29 -0.67
CA ASP A 45 12.05 -9.29 -0.69
C ASP A 45 12.53 -10.75 -0.66
N PRO A 46 13.23 -11.22 -1.72
CA PRO A 46 13.68 -12.61 -1.77
C PRO A 46 14.70 -12.96 -0.69
N ASN A 47 15.40 -11.97 -0.12
CA ASN A 47 16.42 -12.19 0.90
C ASN A 47 15.81 -12.30 2.31
N THR A 48 14.72 -11.58 2.57
CA THR A 48 14.13 -11.50 3.92
C THR A 48 12.77 -12.17 4.04
N GLY A 49 12.15 -12.57 2.92
CA GLY A 49 10.82 -13.18 2.86
C GLY A 49 9.68 -12.24 3.24
N ARG A 50 9.95 -10.93 3.39
CA ARG A 50 8.98 -9.92 3.85
C ARG A 50 8.54 -9.01 2.71
N VAL A 51 7.47 -8.25 2.92
CA VAL A 51 7.12 -7.15 2.01
C VAL A 51 8.31 -6.19 1.89
N ARG A 52 8.72 -5.89 0.64
CA ARG A 52 9.90 -5.07 0.37
C ARG A 52 9.78 -3.69 1.00
N GLY A 53 10.83 -3.26 1.70
CA GLY A 53 10.89 -1.96 2.35
C GLY A 53 10.24 -1.92 3.74
N HIS A 54 9.83 -3.06 4.28
CA HIS A 54 9.29 -3.20 5.63
C HIS A 54 10.32 -3.84 6.55
N ALA A 55 10.55 -3.21 7.70
CA ALA A 55 11.41 -3.77 8.74
C ALA A 55 10.68 -4.84 9.57
N PRO A 56 11.40 -5.70 10.31
CA PRO A 56 10.77 -6.62 11.25
C PRO A 56 9.92 -5.93 12.33
N SER A 57 10.24 -4.67 12.64
CA SER A 57 9.53 -3.82 13.61
C SER A 57 8.47 -2.94 12.98
N ASP A 58 8.21 -3.03 11.67
CA ASP A 58 7.14 -2.25 11.02
C ASP A 58 5.78 -2.90 11.31
N ASP A 59 4.87 -2.11 11.88
CA ASP A 59 3.45 -2.49 12.09
C ASP A 59 2.72 -2.81 10.77
N HIS A 60 3.33 -2.50 9.64
CA HIS A 60 2.79 -2.73 8.30
C HIS A 60 2.85 -4.20 7.84
N GLY A 61 3.29 -5.12 8.70
CA GLY A 61 2.95 -6.53 8.61
C GLY A 61 3.84 -7.39 7.70
N THR A 62 3.94 -8.67 8.06
CA THR A 62 4.73 -9.69 7.35
C THR A 62 4.15 -10.06 5.99
N TYR A 63 2.85 -9.83 5.78
CA TYR A 63 2.12 -10.35 4.64
C TYR A 63 1.95 -9.31 3.52
N PRO A 64 1.90 -9.74 2.24
CA PRO A 64 1.36 -8.93 1.16
C PRO A 64 0.02 -8.31 1.57
N HIS A 65 -0.18 -7.02 1.27
CA HIS A 65 -1.37 -6.34 1.75
C HIS A 65 -1.85 -5.23 0.82
N ILE A 66 -3.08 -4.79 1.09
CA ILE A 66 -3.70 -3.62 0.45
C ILE A 66 -3.92 -2.57 1.53
N ASN A 67 -3.34 -1.40 1.33
CA ASN A 67 -3.53 -0.23 2.18
C ASN A 67 -4.62 0.65 1.58
N ILE A 68 -5.66 0.93 2.36
CA ILE A 68 -6.75 1.83 1.98
C ILE A 68 -6.76 2.98 2.99
N LYS A 69 -6.61 4.21 2.49
CA LYS A 69 -6.81 5.42 3.29
C LYS A 69 -8.17 5.99 2.93
N ARG A 70 -9.12 5.88 3.86
CA ARG A 70 -10.46 6.45 3.72
C ARG A 70 -10.43 7.96 3.90
N THR A 71 -11.43 8.64 3.32
CA THR A 71 -11.59 10.10 3.42
C THR A 71 -11.91 10.58 4.83
N ASP A 72 -12.42 9.70 5.69
CA ASP A 72 -12.63 9.94 7.13
C ASP A 72 -11.34 9.76 7.97
N GLY A 73 -10.19 9.56 7.32
CA GLY A 73 -8.91 9.39 7.98
C GLY A 73 -8.62 7.98 8.47
N VAL A 74 -9.60 7.06 8.45
CA VAL A 74 -9.39 5.66 8.86
C VAL A 74 -8.48 4.94 7.87
N LYS A 75 -7.47 4.26 8.39
CA LYS A 75 -6.60 3.37 7.61
C LYS A 75 -7.09 1.94 7.75
N VAL A 76 -7.31 1.27 6.62
CA VAL A 76 -7.67 -0.15 6.58
C VAL A 76 -6.54 -0.91 5.88
N VAL A 77 -6.12 -2.00 6.50
CA VAL A 77 -5.14 -2.93 5.95
C VAL A 77 -5.84 -4.26 5.68
N ILE A 78 -5.74 -4.75 4.46
CA ILE A 78 -6.21 -6.09 4.10
C ILE A 78 -4.97 -6.95 3.88
N ASN A 79 -4.66 -7.78 4.86
CA ASN A 79 -3.60 -8.79 4.75
C ASN A 79 -4.07 -9.92 3.85
N ILE A 80 -3.23 -10.31 2.90
CA ILE A 80 -3.45 -11.46 2.04
C ILE A 80 -2.71 -12.62 2.67
N THR A 81 -3.47 -13.51 3.30
CA THR A 81 -2.97 -14.73 3.93
C THR A 81 -3.58 -15.94 3.21
N GLY A 82 -2.80 -17.02 3.06
CA GLY A 82 -3.23 -18.20 2.32
C GLY A 82 -3.04 -18.04 0.81
N GLY A 83 -1.98 -18.66 0.32
CA GLY A 83 -1.53 -18.64 -1.07
C GLY A 83 -0.04 -19.00 -1.06
N LEU A 84 0.30 -20.08 -1.76
CA LEU A 84 1.61 -20.74 -1.80
C LEU A 84 2.81 -19.79 -1.92
#